data_AF-A0A1G2D1R0-F1
#
_entry.id   AF-A0A1G2D1R0-F1
#
_cell.length_a   1.000
_cell.length_b   1.000
_cell.length_c   1.000
_cell.angle_alpha   90.00
_cell.angle_beta   90.00
_cell.angle_gamma   90.00
#
_symmetry.space_group_name_H-M   'P 1'
#
loop_
_entity.id
_entity.type
_entity.pdbx_description
1 polymer ?
#
loop_
_entity_poly.entity_id
_entity_poly.type
_entity_poly.pdbx_seq_one_letter_code
_entity_poly.pdbx_strand_id
1 'polypeptide(L)' 'MSLNKKVDGENIPVNIFAATEVLERARAGKADRDEINETIAELQNLQRIYVEDPVIQQTLTGLIDARG' A
#
# COMPACT_ATOMS: atom_id res chain seq x y z
N MET A 1 -3.30 3.18 -19.03
CA MET A 1 -1.94 3.73 -19.26
C MET A 1 -1.07 3.25 -18.13
N SER A 2 -0.09 2.39 -18.41
CA SER A 2 0.82 1.85 -17.39
C SER A 2 2.05 2.76 -17.30
N LEU A 3 2.27 3.39 -16.15
CA LEU A 3 3.47 4.18 -15.88
C LEU A 3 4.63 3.23 -15.55
N ASN A 4 5.25 2.66 -16.58
CA ASN A 4 6.48 1.88 -16.44
C ASN A 4 7.69 2.82 -16.44
N LYS A 5 8.14 3.26 -15.27
CA LYS A 5 9.46 3.87 -15.10
C LYS A 5 10.41 2.79 -14.58
N LYS A 6 11.29 2.28 -15.45
CA LYS A 6 12.38 1.37 -15.07
C LYS A 6 13.32 2.11 -14.12
N VAL A 7 13.43 1.62 -12.89
CA VAL A 7 14.48 1.96 -11.94
C VAL A 7 15.33 0.71 -11.73
N ASP A 8 16.62 0.83 -12.02
CA ASP A 8 17.62 -0.22 -11.85
C ASP A 8 17.69 -0.68 -10.39
N GLY A 9 17.67 -2.01 -10.19
CA GLY A 9 18.41 -2.63 -9.08
C GLY A 9 17.77 -2.65 -7.69
N GLU A 10 16.44 -2.67 -7.60
CA GLU A 10 15.63 -3.43 -6.62
C GLU A 10 14.22 -2.89 -6.82
N ASN A 11 13.53 -3.47 -7.78
CA ASN A 11 12.13 -3.18 -8.02
C ASN A 11 11.39 -3.77 -6.81
N ILE A 12 11.26 -3.01 -5.73
CA ILE A 12 10.13 -3.18 -4.83
C ILE A 12 9.05 -2.24 -5.36
N PRO A 13 8.34 -2.57 -6.46
CA PRO A 13 7.02 -2.04 -6.58
C PRO A 13 6.30 -2.71 -5.43
N VAL A 14 6.18 -2.03 -4.29
CA VAL A 14 4.99 -2.25 -3.48
C VAL A 14 3.88 -1.95 -4.46
N ASN A 15 3.34 -3.04 -4.99
CA ASN A 15 2.41 -3.00 -6.09
C ASN A 15 1.21 -2.33 -5.45
N ILE A 16 0.94 -1.06 -5.76
CA ILE A 16 -0.17 -0.31 -5.14
C ILE A 16 -1.47 -1.14 -5.25
N PHE A 17 -1.57 -1.97 -6.30
CA PHE A 17 -2.55 -3.04 -6.45
C PHE A 17 -2.58 -4.04 -5.28
N ALA A 18 -1.46 -4.65 -4.89
CA ALA A 18 -1.38 -5.58 -3.76
C ALA A 18 -1.79 -4.91 -2.44
N ALA A 19 -1.37 -3.67 -2.20
CA ALA A 19 -1.79 -2.91 -1.02
C ALA A 19 -3.30 -2.59 -1.03
N THR A 20 -3.86 -2.34 -2.23
CA THR A 20 -5.31 -2.17 -2.43
C THR A 20 -6.06 -3.47 -2.16
N GLU A 21 -5.53 -4.62 -2.59
CA GLU A 21 -6.11 -5.94 -2.31
C GLU A 21 -6.11 -6.25 -0.80
N VAL A 22 -5.04 -5.90 -0.08
CA VAL A 22 -5.01 -6.03 1.39
C VAL A 22 -6.08 -5.13 2.01
N LEU A 23 -6.24 -3.89 1.53
CA LEU A 23 -7.29 -2.99 2.01
C LEU A 23 -8.70 -3.58 1.81
N GLU A 24 -8.98 -4.15 0.63
CA GLU A 24 -10.27 -4.80 0.37
C GLU A 24 -10.51 -6.01 1.28
N ARG A 25 -9.48 -6.83 1.51
CA ARG A 25 -9.56 -7.96 2.45
C ARG A 25 -9.74 -7.49 3.89
N ALA A 26 -9.03 -6.44 4.31
CA ALA A 26 -9.14 -5.85 5.65
C ALA A 26 -10.57 -5.32 5.89
N ARG A 27 -11.15 -4.61 4.91
CA ARG A 27 -12.55 -4.16 4.96
C ARG A 27 -13.56 -5.31 5.04
N ALA A 28 -13.22 -6.46 4.45
CA ALA A 28 -14.03 -7.67 4.54
C ALA A 28 -13.80 -8.48 5.82
N GLY A 29 -12.91 -8.04 6.72
CA GLY A 29 -12.52 -8.78 7.92
C GLY A 29 -11.71 -10.05 7.62
N LYS A 30 -11.05 -10.11 6.46
CA LYS A 30 -10.29 -11.26 5.94
C LYS A 30 -8.78 -11.05 5.92
N ALA A 31 -8.31 -9.88 6.35
CA ALA A 31 -6.89 -9.62 6.57
C ALA A 31 -6.63 -9.56 8.07
N ASP A 32 -5.54 -10.18 8.49
CA ASP A 32 -5.12 -10.16 9.89
C ASP A 32 -4.43 -8.83 10.24
N ARG A 33 -4.37 -8.52 11.54
CA ARG A 33 -3.80 -7.26 12.02
C ARG A 33 -2.33 -7.08 11.63
N ASP A 34 -1.57 -8.17 11.62
CA ASP A 34 -0.16 -8.15 11.23
C ASP A 34 -0.01 -7.81 9.74
N GLU A 35 -0.81 -8.44 8.88
CA GLU A 35 -0.82 -8.17 7.44
C GLU A 35 -1.19 -6.70 7.12
N ILE A 36 -2.17 -6.15 7.85
CA ILE A 36 -2.53 -4.72 7.73
C ILE A 36 -1.36 -3.83 8.17
N ASN A 37 -0.67 -4.16 9.27
CA ASN A 37 0.46 -3.37 9.77
C ASN A 37 1.66 -3.41 8.83
N GLU A 38 1.98 -4.58 8.27
CA GLU A 38 3.04 -4.75 7.27
C GLU A 38 2.76 -3.89 6.04
N THR A 39 1.53 -3.95 5.53
CA THR A 39 1.12 -3.15 4.36
C THR A 39 1.17 -1.64 4.63
N ILE A 40 0.79 -1.20 5.84
CA ILE A 40 0.93 0.20 6.26
C ILE A 40 2.41 0.63 6.25
N ALA A 41 3.31 -0.19 6.80
CA ALA A 41 4.74 0.12 6.85
C ALA A 41 5.34 0.24 5.45
N GLU A 42 4.98 -0.66 4.54
CA GLU A 42 5.38 -0.62 3.14
C GLU A 42 4.90 0.65 2.42
N LEU A 43 3.61 1.00 2.57
CA LEU A 43 3.06 2.22 1.96
C LEU A 43 3.65 3.50 2.56
N GLN A 44 3.95 3.54 3.86
CA GLN A 44 4.66 4.66 4.48
C GLN A 44 6.07 4.82 3.92
N ASN A 45 6.77 3.70 3.67
CA ASN A 45 8.08 3.73 3.04
C ASN A 45 7.98 4.24 1.59
N LEU A 46 6.99 3.77 0.83
CA LEU A 46 6.72 4.31 -0.51
C LEU A 46 6.40 5.79 -0.51
N GLN A 47 5.57 6.28 0.42
CA GLN A 47 5.21 7.70 0.49
C GLN A 47 6.44 8.60 0.66
N ARG A 48 7.50 8.10 1.31
CA ARG A 48 8.77 8.83 1.44
C ARG A 48 9.56 8.89 0.13
N ILE A 49 9.40 7.89 -0.74
CA ILE A 49 10.10 7.77 -2.03
C ILE A 49 9.31 8.50 -3.12
N TYR A 50 8.00 8.27 -3.16
CA TYR A 50 7.03 8.81 -4.09
C TYR A 50 6.18 9.84 -3.34
N VAL A 51 6.80 10.99 -3.11
CA VAL A 51 6.17 12.15 -2.46
C VAL A 51 4.89 12.50 -3.25
N GLU A 52 3.77 12.61 -2.53
CA GLU A 52 2.45 13.09 -3.03
C GLU A 52 1.63 12.16 -3.94
N ASP A 53 1.79 10.82 -3.87
CA ASP A 53 0.82 9.94 -4.54
C ASP A 53 -0.52 9.87 -3.76
N PRO A 54 -1.65 10.33 -4.33
CA PRO A 54 -2.94 10.33 -3.65
C PRO A 54 -3.52 8.93 -3.44
N VAL A 55 -3.14 7.94 -4.26
CA VAL A 55 -3.58 6.55 -4.11
C VAL A 55 -2.90 5.92 -2.91
N ILE A 56 -1.60 6.18 -2.70
CA ILE A 56 -0.87 5.76 -1.51
C ILE A 56 -1.53 6.35 -0.25
N GLN A 57 -1.87 7.64 -0.26
CA GLN A 57 -2.53 8.29 0.88
C GLN A 57 -3.92 7.71 1.18
N GLN A 58 -4.73 7.49 0.15
CA GLN A 58 -6.07 6.90 0.31
C GLN A 58 -6.00 5.47 0.84
N THR A 59 -5.05 4.67 0.34
CA THR A 59 -4.86 3.27 0.76
C THR A 59 -4.37 3.20 2.20
N LEU A 60 -3.39 4.04 2.58
CA LEU A 60 -2.93 4.17 3.96
C LEU A 60 -4.06 4.53 4.92
N THR A 61 -4.86 5.53 4.56
CA THR A 61 -5.99 5.97 5.38
C THR A 61 -7.00 4.83 5.57
N GLY A 62 -7.33 4.12 4.49
CA GLY A 62 -8.24 2.98 4.55
C GLY A 62 -7.71 1.82 5.39
N LEU A 63 -6.41 1.52 5.33
CA LEU A 63 -5.81 0.44 6.12
C LEU A 63 -5.75 0.80 7.61
N ILE A 64 -5.46 2.06 7.94
CA ILE A 64 -5.48 2.56 9.32
C ILE A 64 -6.89 2.47 9.91
N ASP A 65 -7.91 2.83 9.13
CA ASP A 65 -9.32 2.71 9.52
C ASP A 65 -9.76 1.26 9.69
N ALA A 66 -9.41 0.38 8.74
CA ALA A 66 -9.72 -1.04 8.79
C ALA A 66 -9.02 -1.78 9.94
N ARG A 67 -7.90 -1.26 10.44
CA ARG A 67 -7.19 -1.80 11.60
C ARG A 67 -7.95 -1.60 12.92
N GLY A 68 -8.77 -0.54 13.03
CA GLY A 68 -9.42 -0.12 14.27
C GLY A 68 -8.55 0.76 15.16
#